data_AF-A0A1I6E3P3-F1
#
_entry.id   AF-A0A1I6E3P3-F1
#
_cell.length_a   1.000
_cell.length_b   1.000
_cell.length_c   1.000
_cell.angle_alpha   90.00
_cell.angle_beta   90.00
_cell.angle_gamma   90.00
#
_symmetry.space_group_name_H-M   'P 1'
#
loop_
_entity.id
_entity.type
_entity.pdbx_description
1 polymer ?
#
loop_
_entity_poly.entity_id
_entity_poly.type
_entity_poly.pdbx_seq_one_letter_code
_entity_poly.pdbx_strand_id
1 'polypeptide(L)' 'MYRIKSIRKKKGVTQEWLARQVGVTNIYLSKIENGHANPSISLLKKIAGVLGVKFTDLFDEDDNLQAGIC' A
#
# COMPACT_ATOMS: atom_id res chain seq x y z
N MET A 1 -1.93 9.98 -0.70
CA MET A 1 -0.79 9.18 -0.14
C MET A 1 -1.30 7.79 0.22
N TYR A 2 -0.46 6.74 0.33
CA TYR A 2 -0.95 5.39 0.63
C TYR A 2 -1.02 5.10 2.14
N ARG A 3 -2.09 4.47 2.59
CA ARG A 3 -2.30 4.05 4.00
C ARG A 3 -1.70 2.68 4.35
N ILE A 4 -0.80 2.16 3.51
CA ILE A 4 -0.21 0.81 3.64
C ILE A 4 0.38 0.62 5.05
N LYS A 5 1.14 1.59 5.56
CA LYS A 5 1.76 1.57 6.89
C LYS A 5 0.72 1.38 8.00
N SER A 6 -0.40 2.10 7.93
CA SER A 6 -1.48 2.05 8.92
C SER A 6 -2.19 0.70 8.91
N ILE A 7 -2.54 0.20 7.74
CA ILE A 7 -3.19 -1.11 7.58
C ILE A 7 -2.26 -2.23 8.06
N ARG A 8 -0.99 -2.18 7.64
CA ARG A 8 0.05 -3.14 8.04
C ARG A 8 0.19 -3.20 9.56
N LYS A 9 0.27 -2.05 10.23
CA LYS A 9 0.34 -1.96 11.70
C LYS A 9 -0.91 -2.52 12.38
N LYS A 10 -2.11 -2.21 11.88
CA LYS A 10 -3.37 -2.78 12.39
C LYS A 10 -3.40 -4.32 12.29
N LYS A 11 -2.74 -4.89 11.28
CA LYS A 11 -2.60 -6.34 11.10
C LYS A 11 -1.43 -6.97 11.85
N GLY A 12 -0.62 -6.16 12.56
CA GLY A 12 0.49 -6.67 13.37
C GLY A 12 1.66 -7.24 12.57
N VAL A 13 1.78 -6.93 11.28
CA VAL A 13 2.87 -7.47 10.43
C VAL A 13 4.01 -6.47 10.22
N THR A 14 5.23 -6.98 10.05
CA THR A 14 6.42 -6.14 9.84
C THR A 14 6.56 -5.71 8.38
N GLN A 15 7.32 -4.64 8.12
CA GLN A 15 7.64 -4.23 6.74
C GLN A 15 8.39 -5.35 6.01
N GLU A 16 9.35 -5.98 6.69
CA GLU A 16 10.14 -7.07 6.10
C GLU A 16 9.27 -8.27 5.68
N TRP A 17 8.29 -8.63 6.52
CA TRP A 17 7.33 -9.67 6.17
C TRP A 17 6.52 -9.29 4.93
N LEU A 18 5.92 -8.09 4.91
CA LEU A 18 5.10 -7.64 3.78
C LEU A 18 5.93 -7.55 2.49
N ALA A 19 7.15 -7.03 2.57
CA ALA A 19 8.07 -6.91 1.45
C ALA A 19 8.38 -8.28 0.85
N ARG A 20 8.64 -9.29 1.70
CA ARG A 20 8.83 -10.68 1.27
C ARG A 20 7.60 -11.25 0.58
N GLN A 21 6.40 -11.02 1.12
CA GLN A 21 5.16 -11.54 0.52
C GLN A 21 4.86 -10.94 -0.86
N VAL A 22 5.19 -9.66 -1.08
CA VAL A 22 4.91 -8.99 -2.36
C VAL A 22 6.10 -9.00 -3.32
N GLY A 23 7.22 -9.59 -2.92
CA GLY A 23 8.42 -9.79 -3.75
C GLY A 23 9.22 -8.51 -3.99
N VAL A 24 9.34 -7.64 -2.98
CA VAL A 24 10.13 -6.40 -3.06
C VAL A 24 11.12 -6.31 -1.90
N THR A 25 12.06 -5.37 -1.98
CA THR A 25 12.98 -5.10 -0.88
C THR A 25 12.29 -4.33 0.24
N ASN A 26 12.72 -4.55 1.49
CA ASN A 26 12.23 -3.82 2.66
C ASN A 26 12.43 -2.29 2.49
N ILE A 27 13.57 -1.88 1.90
CA ILE A 27 13.87 -0.48 1.58
C ILE A 27 12.83 0.10 0.61
N TYR A 28 12.47 -0.64 -0.45
CA TYR A 28 11.48 -0.17 -1.42
C TYR A 28 10.09 -0.05 -0.78
N LEU A 29 9.68 -1.04 0.03
CA LEU A 29 8.43 -0.95 0.78
C LEU A 29 8.41 0.26 1.73
N SER A 30 9.52 0.53 2.42
CA SER A 30 9.65 1.71 3.28
C SER A 30 9.53 3.01 2.49
N LYS A 31 10.12 3.10 1.29
CA LYS A 31 9.95 4.28 0.42
C LYS A 31 8.49 4.44 0.00
N ILE A 32 7.80 3.36 -0.36
CA ILE A 32 6.36 3.40 -0.69
C ILE A 32 5.54 3.90 0.50
N GLU A 33 5.75 3.35 1.69
CA GLU A 33 5.01 3.71 2.91
C GLU A 33 5.22 5.15 3.37
N ASN A 34 6.31 5.79 2.97
CA ASN A 34 6.63 7.18 3.30
C ASN A 34 6.45 8.12 2.10
N GLY A 35 5.83 7.69 0.99
CA GLY A 35 5.56 8.55 -0.17
C GLY A 35 6.78 8.91 -1.03
N HIS A 36 7.90 8.20 -0.87
CA HIS A 36 9.15 8.41 -1.61
C HIS A 36 9.32 7.45 -2.81
N ALA A 37 8.28 6.70 -3.17
CA ALA A 37 8.28 5.83 -4.34
C ALA A 37 6.88 5.72 -4.94
N ASN A 38 6.83 5.57 -6.26
CA ASN A 38 5.61 5.30 -7.02
C ASN A 38 5.57 3.81 -7.39
N PRO A 39 4.83 2.97 -6.64
CA PRO A 39 4.67 1.56 -6.97
C PRO A 39 3.79 1.37 -8.20
N SER A 40 3.93 0.22 -8.88
CA SER A 40 3.01 -0.14 -9.97
C SER A 40 1.63 -0.54 -9.43
N ILE A 41 0.60 -0.40 -10.26
CA ILE A 41 -0.76 -0.86 -9.94
C ILE A 41 -0.78 -2.35 -9.57
N SER A 42 0.02 -3.17 -10.26
CA SER A 42 0.13 -4.60 -9.97
C SER A 42 0.69 -4.85 -8.56
N LEU A 43 1.72 -4.10 -8.15
CA LEU A 43 2.26 -4.20 -6.80
C LEU A 43 1.25 -3.76 -5.74
N LEU A 44 0.52 -2.67 -5.96
CA LEU A 44 -0.54 -2.23 -5.05
C LEU A 44 -1.65 -3.28 -4.92
N LYS A 45 -2.06 -3.91 -6.03
CA LYS A 45 -3.02 -5.03 -6.00
C LYS A 45 -2.49 -6.22 -5.19
N LYS A 46 -1.21 -6.57 -5.33
CA LYS A 46 -0.56 -7.61 -4.51
C LYS A 46 -0.55 -7.24 -3.03
N ILE A 47 -0.19 -6.00 -2.69
CA ILE A 47 -0.20 -5.50 -1.31
C ILE A 47 -1.61 -5.59 -0.72
N ALA A 48 -2.64 -5.14 -1.45
CA ALA A 48 -4.03 -5.25 -1.00
C ALA A 48 -4.44 -6.71 -0.77
N GLY A 49 -4.08 -7.62 -1.68
CA GLY A 49 -4.35 -9.05 -1.56
C GLY A 49 -3.67 -9.69 -0.35
N VAL A 50 -2.37 -9.44 -0.15
CA VAL A 50 -1.61 -9.94 1.01
C VAL A 50 -2.14 -9.37 2.32
N LEU A 51 -2.50 -8.09 2.33
CA LEU A 51 -3.12 -7.46 3.49
C LEU A 51 -4.60 -7.81 3.62
N GLY A 52 -5.23 -8.53 2.69
CA GLY A 52 -6.66 -8.88 2.76
C GLY A 52 -7.57 -7.66 2.92
N VAL A 53 -7.31 -6.60 2.16
CA VAL A 53 -8.13 -5.37 2.08
C VAL A 53 -8.49 -5.09 0.63
N LYS A 54 -9.47 -4.21 0.38
CA LYS A 54 -9.76 -3.79 -0.99
C LYS A 54 -8.63 -2.90 -1.49
N PHE A 55 -8.44 -2.90 -2.81
CA PHE A 55 -7.47 -2.01 -3.46
C PHE A 55 -7.72 -0.53 -3.12
N THR A 56 -8.99 -0.13 -3.07
CA THR A 56 -9.43 1.23 -2.70
C THR A 56 -9.05 1.61 -1.26
N ASP A 57 -8.94 0.64 -0.35
CA ASP A 57 -8.62 0.91 1.06
C ASP A 57 -7.16 1.36 1.25
N LEU A 58 -6.30 1.14 0.24
CA LEU A 58 -4.91 1.58 0.28
C LEU A 58 -4.74 3.09 0.13
N PHE A 59 -5.78 3.81 -0.31
CA PHE A 59 -5.76 5.25 -0.56
C PHE A 59 -6.35 6.01 0.63
N ASP A 60 -5.85 7.21 0.90
CA ASP A 60 -6.47 8.12 1.87
C ASP A 60 -7.82 8.62 1.34
N GLU A 61 -8.79 8.85 2.23
CA GLU A 61 -10.11 9.40 1.85
C GLU A 61 -9.98 10.81 1.22
N ASP A 62 -8.87 11.50 1.50
CA ASP A 62 -8.50 12.78 0.88
C ASP A 62 -8.04 12.64 -0.59
N ASP A 63 -7.72 11.44 -1.07
CA ASP A 63 -7.41 11.17 -2.49
C ASP A 63 -8.71 10.97 -3.33
N ASN A 64 -9.90 11.11 -2.73
CA ASN A 64 -11.19 10.99 -3.44
C ASN A 64 -11.56 12.22 -4.31
N LEU A 65 -10.58 13.07 -4.65
CA LEU A 65 -10.77 14.27 -5.48
C LEU A 65 -10.68 14.00 -7.00
N GLN A 66 -10.61 12.75 -7.47
CA GLN A 66 -10.54 12.48 -8.92
C GLN A 66 -11.35 11.26 -9.42
N ALA A 67 -12.46 10.92 -8.75
CA ALA A 67 -13.43 9.94 -9.27
C ALA A 67 -14.84 10.53 -9.44
N GLY A 68 -14.91 11.83 -9.70
CA GLY A 68 -16.16 12.55 -9.91
C GLY A 68 -16.00 13.73 -10.86
N ILE A 69 -15.64 13.46 -12.12
CA ILE A 69 -16.03 14.33 -13.23
C ILE A 69 -16.51 13.40 -14.35
N CYS A 70 -17.78 13.61 -14.72
CA CYS A 70 -18.50 12.99 -15.83
C CYS A 70 -17.79 13.15 -17.17
#